data_AF-A0A926HIJ2-F1
#
_entry.id   AF-A0A926HIJ2-F1
#
_cell.length_a   1.000
_cell.length_b   1.000
_cell.length_c   1.000
_cell.angle_alpha   90.00
_cell.angle_beta   90.00
_cell.angle_gamma   90.00
#
_symmetry.space_group_name_H-M   'P 1'
#
loop_
_entity.id
_entity.type
_entity.pdbx_description
1 polymer ?
#
loop_
_entity_poly.entity_id
_entity_poly.type
_entity_poly.pdbx_seq_one_letter_code
_entity_poly.pdbx_strand_id
1 'polypeptide(L)'
;MDKLLYGLTVAVIGLIIVFAGLLLVILLIKIMGLIVGKMTAGKQPAASAAANTPVKPQAPAKPAANAEQSLVVAISAAVAAFTGLDQGHIAIRSIREIIPNK
;
A
#
# COMPACT_ATOMS: atom_id res chain seq x y z
N MET A 1 -26.55 41.59 11.75
CA MET A 1 -26.81 40.29 11.09
C MET A 1 -25.73 39.93 10.07
N ASP A 2 -24.93 40.89 9.60
CA ASP A 2 -24.05 40.77 8.43
C ASP A 2 -22.85 39.84 8.64
N LYS A 3 -22.35 39.71 9.88
CA LYS A 3 -21.25 38.79 10.20
C LYS A 3 -21.64 37.32 10.13
N LEU A 4 -22.90 36.98 10.39
CA LEU A 4 -23.41 35.61 10.23
C LEU A 4 -23.56 35.25 8.75
N LEU A 5 -24.06 36.18 7.93
CA LEU A 5 -24.12 35.99 6.47
C LEU A 5 -22.71 35.86 5.87
N TYR A 6 -21.75 36.66 6.33
CA TYR A 6 -20.36 36.55 5.91
C TYR A 6 -19.76 35.18 6.29
N GLY A 7 -19.93 34.75 7.54
CA GLY A 7 -19.47 33.44 8.00
C GLY A 7 -20.10 32.26 7.23
N LEU A 8 -21.40 32.34 6.93
CA LEU A 8 -22.10 31.33 6.14
C LEU A 8 -21.57 31.28 4.69
N THR A 9 -21.32 32.44 4.08
CA THR A 9 -20.75 32.54 2.74
C THR A 9 -19.34 31.92 2.68
N VAL A 10 -18.50 32.22 3.67
CA VAL A 10 -17.15 31.63 3.78
C VAL A 10 -17.23 30.11 3.97
N ALA A 11 -18.16 29.62 4.77
CA ALA A 11 -18.36 28.17 4.97
C ALA A 11 -18.76 27.46 3.66
N VAL A 12 -19.70 28.04 2.89
CA VAL A 12 -20.12 27.49 1.59
C VAL A 12 -18.98 27.52 0.58
N ILE A 13 -18.23 28.62 0.50
CA ILE A 13 -17.06 28.73 -0.38
C ILE A 13 -15.98 27.70 0.01
N GLY A 14 -15.70 27.56 1.30
CA GLY A 14 -14.78 26.55 1.82
C GLY A 14 -15.21 25.13 1.46
N LEU A 15 -16.50 24.81 1.58
CA LEU A 15 -17.06 23.51 1.19
C LEU A 15 -16.81 23.23 -0.30
N ILE A 16 -17.11 24.19 -1.17
CA ILE A 16 -16.91 24.05 -2.62
C ILE A 16 -15.43 23.86 -2.96
N ILE A 17 -14.54 24.65 -2.35
CA ILE A 17 -13.09 24.57 -2.60
C ILE A 17 -12.53 23.24 -2.15
N VAL A 18 -12.99 22.69 -1.02
CA VAL A 18 -12.58 21.36 -0.56
C VAL A 18 -13.03 20.29 -1.56
N PHE A 19 -14.29 20.30 -1.99
CA PHE A 19 -14.76 19.37 -3.03
C PHE A 19 -13.96 19.49 -4.34
N ALA A 20 -13.71 20.71 -4.80
CA ALA A 20 -12.89 20.97 -5.99
C ALA A 20 -11.45 20.50 -5.79
N GLY A 21 -10.86 20.71 -4.61
CA GLY A 21 -9.52 20.27 -4.25
C GLY A 21 -9.40 18.75 -4.25
N LEU A 22 -10.37 18.04 -3.66
CA LEU A 22 -10.42 16.57 -3.72
C LEU A 22 -10.51 16.07 -5.17
N LEU A 23 -11.38 16.67 -5.98
CA LEU A 23 -11.51 16.32 -7.41
C LEU A 23 -10.20 16.55 -8.17
N LEU A 24 -9.55 17.68 -7.91
CA LEU A 24 -8.25 18.04 -8.49
C LEU A 24 -7.18 17.00 -8.13
N VAL A 25 -7.05 16.66 -6.84
CA VAL A 25 -6.07 15.67 -6.36
C VAL A 25 -6.31 14.30 -7.03
N ILE A 26 -7.55 13.84 -7.10
CA ILE A 26 -7.91 12.58 -7.78
C ILE A 26 -7.55 12.64 -9.27
N LEU A 27 -7.82 13.75 -9.93
CA LEU A 27 -7.48 13.94 -11.34
C LEU A 27 -5.96 13.86 -11.56
N LEU A 28 -5.16 14.52 -10.71
CA LEU A 28 -3.69 14.47 -10.77
C LEU A 28 -3.17 13.02 -10.59
N ILE A 29 -3.72 12.27 -9.63
CA ILE A 29 -3.34 10.87 -9.41
C ILE A 29 -3.73 10.01 -10.62
N LYS A 30 -4.91 10.22 -11.22
CA LYS A 30 -5.32 9.52 -12.44
C LYS A 30 -4.39 9.80 -13.62
N ILE A 31 -3.96 11.05 -13.80
CA ILE A 31 -3.03 11.44 -14.87
C ILE A 31 -1.68 10.76 -14.65
N MET A 32 -1.14 10.78 -13.43
CA MET A 32 0.10 10.07 -13.10
C MET A 32 -0.03 8.57 -13.34
N GLY A 33 -1.12 7.94 -12.92
CA GLY A 33 -1.39 6.52 -13.17
C GLY A 33 -1.49 6.18 -14.66
N LEU A 34 -2.07 7.07 -15.47
CA LEU A 34 -2.12 6.93 -16.93
C LEU A 34 -0.73 7.05 -17.56
N ILE A 35 0.09 8.00 -17.12
CA ILE A 35 1.44 8.21 -17.66
C ILE A 35 2.35 7.03 -17.29
N VAL A 36 2.29 6.56 -16.03
CA VAL A 36 3.02 5.37 -15.58
C VAL A 36 2.54 4.14 -16.35
N GLY A 37 1.23 3.93 -16.51
CA GLY A 37 0.68 2.84 -17.32
C GLY A 37 1.12 2.87 -18.78
N LYS A 38 1.32 4.07 -19.36
CA LYS A 38 1.85 4.23 -20.72
C LYS A 38 3.36 4.04 -20.81
N MET A 39 4.13 4.38 -19.79
CA MET A 39 5.59 4.13 -19.72
C MET A 39 5.92 2.67 -19.37
N THR A 40 5.08 1.98 -18.60
CA THR A 40 5.24 0.56 -18.29
C THR A 40 4.68 -0.36 -19.37
N ALA A 41 4.05 0.17 -20.43
CA ALA A 41 3.61 -0.61 -21.58
C ALA A 41 4.77 -1.30 -22.36
N GLY A 42 6.03 -0.89 -22.11
CA GLY A 42 7.23 -1.59 -22.60
C GLY A 42 7.83 -2.62 -21.62
N LYS A 43 7.37 -2.65 -20.37
CA LYS A 43 7.76 -3.67 -19.39
C LYS A 43 6.60 -3.89 -18.42
N GLN A 44 5.72 -4.80 -18.82
CA GLN A 44 4.75 -5.43 -17.95
C GLN A 44 5.47 -5.98 -16.71
N PRO A 45 5.09 -5.52 -15.52
CA PRO A 45 4.48 -6.45 -14.58
C PRO A 45 2.98 -6.33 -14.73
N ALA A 46 2.32 -7.47 -14.88
CA ALA A 46 0.87 -7.54 -15.00
C ALA A 46 0.23 -6.70 -13.89
N ALA A 47 -0.67 -5.81 -14.28
CA ALA A 47 -1.74 -5.43 -13.39
C ALA A 47 -2.38 -6.74 -12.93
N SER A 48 -2.20 -7.08 -11.66
CA SER A 48 -3.07 -8.03 -10.99
C SER A 48 -4.41 -7.32 -10.84
N ALA A 49 -5.14 -7.27 -11.95
CA ALA A 49 -6.58 -7.25 -11.92
C ALA A 49 -6.99 -8.42 -11.02
N ALA A 50 -7.90 -8.14 -10.10
CA ALA A 50 -8.69 -9.16 -9.44
C ALA A 50 -9.32 -10.05 -10.51
N ALA A 51 -8.61 -11.10 -10.90
CA ALA A 51 -9.03 -12.14 -11.80
C ALA A 51 -8.75 -13.42 -11.04
N ASN A 52 -9.85 -14.02 -10.58
CA ASN A 52 -9.97 -15.38 -10.09
C ASN A 52 -9.13 -16.33 -10.96
N THR A 53 -7.85 -16.45 -10.64
CA THR A 53 -6.95 -17.45 -11.20
C THR A 53 -6.68 -18.42 -10.06
N PRO A 54 -6.70 -19.74 -10.34
CA PRO A 54 -6.66 -20.75 -9.31
C PRO A 54 -5.42 -20.49 -8.48
N VAL A 55 -5.61 -20.31 -7.18
CA VAL A 55 -4.54 -20.32 -6.19
C VAL A 55 -3.76 -21.59 -6.48
N LYS A 56 -2.56 -21.47 -7.08
CA LYS A 56 -1.64 -22.60 -7.15
C LYS A 56 -1.55 -23.09 -5.72
N PRO A 57 -1.87 -24.36 -5.42
CA PRO A 57 -1.85 -24.84 -4.05
C PRO A 57 -0.51 -24.43 -3.46
N GLN A 58 -0.53 -23.47 -2.53
CA GLN A 58 0.61 -23.21 -1.69
C GLN A 58 0.80 -24.55 -0.98
N ALA A 59 1.93 -25.20 -1.26
CA ALA A 59 2.34 -26.37 -0.52
C ALA A 59 2.13 -26.03 0.96
N PRO A 60 1.45 -26.89 1.75
CA PRO A 60 1.01 -26.54 3.09
C PRO A 60 2.16 -25.87 3.83
N ALA A 61 1.98 -24.61 4.19
CA ALA A 61 2.95 -23.89 5.00
C ALA A 61 3.18 -24.77 6.22
N LYS A 62 4.37 -25.36 6.30
CA LYS A 62 4.75 -26.23 7.41
C LYS A 62 4.54 -25.40 8.67
N PRO A 63 3.76 -25.87 9.66
CA PRO A 63 3.54 -25.12 10.88
C PRO A 63 4.90 -24.68 11.43
N ALA A 64 5.07 -23.38 11.64
CA ALA A 64 6.28 -22.83 12.22
C ALA A 64 6.43 -23.49 13.59
N ALA A 65 7.42 -24.38 13.71
CA ALA A 65 7.59 -25.21 14.90
C ALA A 65 8.21 -24.42 16.06
N ASN A 66 8.69 -23.20 15.80
CA ASN A 66 9.39 -22.36 16.77
C ASN A 66 9.00 -20.88 16.60
N ALA A 67 9.03 -20.12 17.69
CA ALA A 67 8.70 -18.69 17.74
C ALA A 67 9.56 -17.87 16.75
N GLU A 68 10.85 -18.21 16.64
CA GLU A 68 11.77 -17.56 15.69
C GLU A 68 11.36 -17.78 14.23
N GLN A 69 10.86 -18.97 13.90
CA GLN A 69 10.40 -19.28 12.53
C GLN A 69 9.11 -18.52 12.20
N SER A 70 8.22 -18.35 13.18
CA SER A 70 7.02 -17.53 13.04
C SER A 70 7.36 -16.06 12.77
N LEU A 71 8.35 -15.52 13.49
CA LEU A 71 8.85 -14.16 13.26
C LEU A 71 9.47 -14.02 11.86
N VAL A 72 10.25 -15.00 11.42
CA VAL A 72 10.86 -14.99 10.08
C VAL A 72 9.80 -15.01 8.97
N VAL A 73 8.74 -15.80 9.12
CA VAL A 73 7.61 -15.85 8.17
C VAL A 73 6.84 -14.53 8.16
N ALA A 74 6.54 -13.97 9.33
CA ALA A 74 5.83 -12.69 9.43
C ALA A 74 6.63 -11.54 8.80
N ILE A 75 7.94 -11.47 9.08
CA ILE A 75 8.83 -10.44 8.54
C ILE A 75 8.99 -10.62 7.03
N SER A 76 9.23 -11.84 6.54
CA SER A 76 9.37 -12.10 5.10
C SER A 76 8.07 -11.81 4.34
N ALA A 77 6.90 -12.14 4.90
CA ALA A 77 5.61 -11.80 4.33
C ALA A 77 5.36 -10.27 4.29
N ALA A 78 5.70 -9.56 5.37
CA ALA A 78 5.56 -8.09 5.41
C ALA A 78 6.49 -7.40 4.41
N VAL A 79 7.75 -7.86 4.30
CA VAL A 79 8.73 -7.32 3.34
C VAL A 79 8.31 -7.65 1.91
N ALA A 80 7.83 -8.85 1.63
CA ALA A 80 7.31 -9.23 0.32
C ALA A 80 6.12 -8.35 -0.11
N ALA A 81 5.18 -8.09 0.81
CA ALA A 81 4.03 -7.22 0.57
C ALA A 81 4.43 -5.76 0.31
N PHE A 82 5.46 -5.26 1.00
CA PHE A 82 5.92 -3.87 0.84
C PHE A 82 6.77 -3.65 -0.42
N THR A 83 7.58 -4.65 -0.79
CA THR A 83 8.53 -4.54 -1.91
C THR A 83 7.98 -5.08 -3.23
N GLY A 84 6.90 -5.86 -3.19
CA GLY A 84 6.36 -6.54 -4.37
C GLY A 84 7.24 -7.69 -4.87
N LEU A 85 8.25 -8.12 -4.09
CA LEU A 85 9.11 -9.26 -4.40
C LEU A 85 8.54 -10.54 -3.77
N ASP A 86 8.62 -11.65 -4.51
CA ASP A 86 8.16 -12.96 -4.04
C ASP A 86 8.99 -13.48 -2.86
N GLN A 87 8.38 -14.26 -1.96
CA GLN A 87 8.99 -14.74 -0.71
C GLN A 87 10.30 -15.53 -0.91
N GLY A 88 10.58 -16.01 -2.13
CA GLY A 88 11.83 -16.68 -2.49
C GLY A 88 13.08 -15.79 -2.57
N HIS A 89 12.94 -14.47 -2.56
CA HIS A 89 14.08 -13.53 -2.68
C HIS A 89 14.52 -12.88 -1.36
N ILE A 90 13.85 -13.19 -0.24
CA ILE A 90 14.10 -12.55 1.06
C ILE A 90 14.67 -13.60 2.03
N ALA A 91 15.96 -13.51 2.34
CA ALA A 91 16.63 -14.40 3.28
C ALA A 91 17.04 -13.66 4.56
N ILE A 92 16.41 -14.00 5.68
CA ILE A 92 16.77 -13.45 7.00
C ILE A 92 17.99 -14.21 7.52
N ARG A 93 19.16 -13.56 7.56
CA ARG A 93 20.43 -14.20 7.99
C ARG A 93 20.70 -14.14 9.49
N SER A 94 20.16 -13.14 10.20
CA SER A 94 20.45 -12.94 11.62
C SER A 94 19.34 -12.15 12.30
N ILE A 95 18.93 -12.61 13.49
CA ILE A 95 18.06 -11.90 14.42
C ILE A 95 18.87 -11.73 15.70
N ARG A 96 19.05 -10.49 16.15
CA ARG A 96 19.75 -10.18 17.40
C ARG A 96 18.77 -9.53 18.35
N GLU A 97 18.53 -10.17 19.49
CA GLU A 97 17.79 -9.58 20.59
C GLU A 97 18.70 -8.60 21.34
N ILE A 98 18.24 -7.35 21.47
CA ILE A 98 18.90 -6.35 22.29
C ILE A 98 18.30 -6.41 23.70
N ILE A 99 19.04 -6.98 24.66
CA ILE A 99 18.64 -6.93 26.07
C ILE A 99 18.91 -5.51 26.56
N PRO A 100 17.87 -4.74 26.96
CA PRO A 100 18.08 -3.40 27.50
C PRO A 100 18.85 -3.51 28.81
N ASN A 101 20.03 -2.87 28.88
CA ASN A 101 20.82 -2.79 30.10
C ASN A 101 20.01 -2.01 31.16
N LYS A 102 19.79 -2.61 32.32
CA LYS A 102 18.91 -2.09 33.39
C LYS A 102 19.73 -1.47 34.51
#